data_AF-D9CIC3-F1
#
_entry.id   AF-D9CIC3-F1
#
_cell.length_a   1.000
_cell.length_b   1.000
_cell.length_c   1.000
_cell.angle_alpha   90.00
_cell.angle_beta   90.00
_cell.angle_gamma   90.00
#
_symmetry.space_group_name_H-M   'P 1'
#
loop_
_entity.id
_entity.type
_entity.pdbx_description
1 polymer ?
#
loop_
_entity_poly.entity_id
_entity_poly.type
_entity_poly.pdbx_seq_one_letter_code
_entity_poly.pdbx_strand_id
1 'polypeptide(L)'
;HCYEAVDFDGIVRLSNEFKFPIAAFHHAAEAYLVPDLLKKSYGKTPAVALFATFSRYKREAYRASEFAPRILAEHGIDVMMKTDHPV
;
A
#
# COMPACT_ATOMS: atom_id res chain seq x y z
N HIS A 1 -3.21 4.99 5.65
CA HIS A 1 -3.44 5.88 4.49
C HIS A 1 -2.07 6.33 4.02
N CYS A 2 -1.54 5.72 2.96
CA CYS A 2 -0.20 6.00 2.45
C CYS A 2 -0.27 5.92 0.93
N TYR A 3 0.42 6.79 0.21
CA TYR A 3 0.42 6.76 -1.25
C TYR A 3 1.78 6.39 -1.79
N GLU A 4 2.82 7.03 -1.27
CA GLU A 4 4.16 6.98 -1.84
C GLU A 4 5.03 5.93 -1.14
N ALA A 5 6.07 5.46 -1.84
CA ALA A 5 7.03 4.49 -1.31
C ALA A 5 7.69 4.98 0.00
N VAL A 6 7.97 6.27 0.08
CA VAL A 6 8.55 6.93 1.26
C VAL A 6 7.60 6.92 2.46
N ASP A 7 6.28 7.00 2.24
CA ASP A 7 5.29 6.91 3.32
C ASP A 7 5.30 5.51 3.93
N PHE A 8 5.40 4.47 3.09
CA PHE A 8 5.48 3.08 3.57
C PHE A 8 6.75 2.84 4.37
N ASP A 9 7.91 3.37 3.95
CA ASP A 9 9.15 3.23 4.71
C ASP A 9 9.02 3.84 6.10
N GLY A 10 8.49 5.07 6.17
CA GLY A 10 8.28 5.76 7.44
C GLY A 10 7.41 4.97 8.41
N ILE A 11 6.24 4.51 7.96
CA ILE A 11 5.32 3.77 8.83
C ILE A 11 5.77 2.33 9.13
N VAL A 12 6.50 1.67 8.22
CA VAL A 12 7.15 0.36 8.47
C VAL A 12 8.20 0.51 9.56
N ARG A 13 9.01 1.58 9.54
CA ARG A 13 9.98 1.88 10.60
C ARG A 13 9.29 2.12 11.94
N LEU A 14 8.24 2.94 11.97
CA LEU A 14 7.45 3.19 13.19
C LEU A 14 6.80 1.92 13.74
N SER A 15 6.23 1.09 12.86
CA SER A 15 5.64 -0.21 13.22
C SER A 15 6.68 -1.13 13.89
N ASN A 16 7.92 -1.13 13.39
CA ASN A 16 9.03 -1.88 14.00
C ASN A 16 9.57 -1.26 15.29
N GLU A 17 9.60 0.07 15.40
CA GLU A 17 10.05 0.79 16.59
C GLU A 17 9.09 0.57 17.77
N PHE A 18 7.80 0.80 17.55
CA PHE A 18 6.76 0.73 18.58
C PHE A 18 6.01 -0.60 18.62
N LYS A 19 6.43 -1.58 17.81
CA LYS A 19 5.96 -2.98 17.84
C LYS A 19 4.43 -3.12 17.68
N PHE A 20 3.84 -2.35 16.75
CA PHE A 20 2.42 -2.49 16.40
C PHE A 20 2.25 -3.10 15.00
N PRO A 21 1.30 -4.05 14.82
CA PRO A 21 1.01 -4.60 13.51
C PRO A 21 0.23 -3.60 12.66
N ILE A 22 0.47 -3.60 11.35
CA ILE A 22 -0.33 -2.86 10.37
C ILE A 22 -1.24 -3.85 9.67
N ALA A 23 -2.55 -3.61 9.71
CA ALA A 23 -3.52 -4.49 9.05
C ALA A 23 -3.51 -4.31 7.53
N ALA A 24 -3.57 -3.06 7.07
CA ALA A 24 -3.57 -2.74 5.65
C ALA A 24 -3.06 -1.33 5.33
N PHE A 25 -2.48 -1.17 4.14
CA PHE A 25 -2.22 0.13 3.54
C PHE A 25 -3.36 0.52 2.60
N HIS A 26 -3.93 1.70 2.83
CA HIS A 26 -5.00 2.27 2.00
C HIS A 26 -4.45 3.27 0.99
N HIS A 27 -5.08 3.31 -0.19
CA HIS A 27 -4.72 4.07 -1.40
C HIS A 27 -3.51 3.49 -2.11
N ALA A 28 -2.39 3.44 -1.39
CA ALA A 28 -1.22 2.64 -1.67
C ALA A 28 -0.73 2.71 -3.13
N ALA A 29 -0.76 3.92 -3.71
CA ALA A 29 -0.55 4.16 -5.13
C ALA A 29 0.79 3.61 -5.64
N GLU A 30 1.83 3.64 -4.82
CA GLU A 30 3.19 3.17 -5.17
C GLU A 30 3.55 1.81 -4.54
N ALA A 31 2.63 1.11 -3.89
CA ALA A 31 2.94 -0.13 -3.17
C ALA A 31 3.60 -1.19 -4.07
N TYR A 32 3.17 -1.27 -5.33
CA TYR A 32 3.71 -2.20 -6.33
C TYR A 32 5.18 -1.94 -6.70
N LEU A 33 5.72 -0.77 -6.38
CA LEU A 33 7.13 -0.44 -6.60
C LEU A 33 8.03 -1.00 -5.50
N VAL A 34 7.48 -1.30 -4.32
CA VAL A 34 8.23 -1.67 -3.12
C VAL A 34 7.61 -2.85 -2.34
N PRO A 35 7.23 -3.96 -2.98
CA PRO A 35 6.56 -5.08 -2.30
C PRO A 35 7.39 -5.65 -1.14
N ASP A 36 8.72 -5.71 -1.30
CA ASP A 36 9.61 -6.23 -0.26
C ASP A 36 9.77 -5.27 0.93
N LEU A 37 9.46 -3.98 0.78
CA LEU A 37 9.39 -3.04 1.90
C LEU A 37 8.17 -3.33 2.78
N LEU A 38 7.01 -3.61 2.17
CA LEU A 38 5.78 -3.91 2.90
C LEU A 38 5.93 -5.18 3.76
N LYS A 39 6.69 -6.16 3.26
CA LYS A 39 6.99 -7.40 4.00
C LYS A 39 7.83 -7.19 5.26
N LYS A 40 8.48 -6.03 5.41
CA LYS A 40 9.30 -5.68 6.58
C LYS A 40 8.49 -5.08 7.73
N SER A 41 7.18 -4.86 7.58
CA SER A 41 6.33 -4.42 8.69
C SER A 41 6.42 -5.37 9.89
N TYR A 42 6.26 -4.82 11.09
CA TYR A 42 6.27 -5.64 12.29
C TYR A 42 5.09 -6.61 12.31
N GLY A 43 5.37 -7.89 12.55
CA GLY A 43 4.37 -8.95 12.54
C GLY A 43 4.14 -9.51 11.14
N LYS A 44 2.90 -9.45 10.66
CA LYS A 44 2.51 -9.98 9.34
C LYS A 44 2.66 -8.90 8.27
N THR A 45 2.89 -9.32 7.02
CA THR A 45 2.82 -8.41 5.87
C THR A 45 1.42 -7.79 5.79
N PRO A 46 1.28 -6.46 5.74
CA PRO A 46 -0.02 -5.82 5.65
C PRO A 46 -0.66 -6.06 4.29
N ALA A 47 -1.98 -6.14 4.27
CA ALA A 47 -2.73 -6.14 3.01
C ALA A 47 -2.66 -4.77 2.32
N VAL A 48 -3.00 -4.71 1.04
CA VAL A 48 -3.01 -3.47 0.26
C VAL A 48 -4.39 -3.23 -0.33
N ALA A 49 -5.00 -2.10 0.03
CA ALA A 49 -6.32 -1.69 -0.42
C ALA A 49 -6.21 -0.61 -1.51
N LEU A 50 -6.52 -0.98 -2.75
CA LEU A 50 -6.36 -0.17 -3.95
C LEU A 50 -7.70 0.24 -4.56
N PHE A 51 -7.70 1.36 -5.28
CA PHE A 51 -8.76 1.64 -6.25
C PHE A 51 -8.54 0.81 -7.52
N ALA A 52 -9.62 0.56 -8.28
CA ALA A 52 -9.49 -0.05 -9.61
C ALA A 52 -8.79 0.90 -10.59
N THR A 53 -9.32 2.11 -10.75
CA THR A 53 -8.82 3.09 -11.72
C THR A 53 -8.75 4.53 -11.17
N PHE A 54 -9.41 4.81 -10.04
CA PHE A 54 -9.45 6.14 -9.45
C PHE A 54 -8.07 6.56 -8.93
N SER A 55 -7.42 7.46 -9.66
CA SER A 55 -6.02 7.86 -9.45
C SER A 55 -5.73 9.24 -10.06
N ARG A 56 -4.50 9.74 -9.93
CA ARG A 56 -4.00 10.98 -10.57
C ARG A 56 -4.74 12.28 -10.20
N TYR A 57 -5.62 12.23 -9.20
CA TYR A 57 -6.32 13.39 -8.66
C TYR A 57 -5.44 14.25 -7.72
N LYS A 58 -4.26 13.73 -7.32
CA LYS A 58 -3.23 14.40 -6.49
C LYS A 58 -1.84 13.94 -6.93
N ARG A 59 -0.80 14.70 -6.55
CA ARG A 59 0.62 14.39 -6.86
C ARG A 59 1.01 12.99 -6.36
N GLU A 60 0.68 12.70 -5.10
CA GLU A 60 1.03 11.45 -4.42
C GLU A 60 0.32 10.24 -5.06
N ALA A 61 -0.84 10.45 -5.68
CA ALA A 61 -1.62 9.40 -6.34
C ALA A 61 -1.27 9.21 -7.84
N TYR A 62 -0.28 9.95 -8.35
CA TYR A 62 -0.01 10.02 -9.79
C TYR A 62 0.51 8.70 -10.37
N ARG A 63 1.30 7.96 -9.59
CA ARG A 63 1.94 6.70 -10.00
C ARG A 63 1.09 5.45 -9.81
N ALA A 64 -0.19 5.59 -9.45
CA ALA A 64 -1.09 4.44 -9.39
C ALA A 64 -1.17 3.73 -10.76
N SER A 65 -1.33 2.41 -10.72
CA SER A 65 -1.33 1.56 -11.90
C SER A 65 -2.43 0.50 -11.78
N GLU A 66 -3.16 0.27 -12.86
CA GLU A 66 -4.16 -0.79 -12.98
C GLU A 66 -3.53 -2.20 -12.90
N PHE A 67 -2.20 -2.29 -13.12
CA PHE A 67 -1.42 -3.52 -12.97
C PHE A 67 -0.92 -3.75 -11.53
N ALA A 68 -1.03 -2.75 -10.64
CA ALA A 68 -0.55 -2.85 -9.26
C ALA A 68 -1.16 -4.05 -8.49
N PRO A 69 -2.48 -4.35 -8.59
CA PRO A 69 -3.06 -5.53 -7.95
C PRO A 69 -2.38 -6.83 -8.36
N ARG A 70 -2.13 -7.01 -9.66
CA ARG A 70 -1.47 -8.21 -10.19
C ARG A 70 -0.06 -8.36 -9.64
N ILE A 71 0.74 -7.30 -9.72
CA ILE A 71 2.14 -7.31 -9.27
C ILE A 71 2.19 -7.66 -7.77
N LEU A 72 1.37 -7.00 -6.95
CA LEU A 72 1.34 -7.26 -5.50
C LEU A 72 0.89 -8.70 -5.18
N ALA A 73 -0.11 -9.22 -5.88
CA ALA A 73 -0.55 -10.60 -5.71
C ALA A 73 0.53 -11.62 -6.13
N GLU A 74 1.26 -11.39 -7.23
CA GLU A 74 2.41 -12.21 -7.64
C GLU A 74 3.54 -12.20 -6.59
N HIS A 75 3.67 -11.11 -5.82
CA HIS A 75 4.58 -11.01 -4.67
C HIS A 75 4.02 -11.63 -3.37
N GLY A 76 2.85 -12.25 -3.40
CA GLY A 76 2.21 -12.90 -2.25
C GLY A 76 1.62 -11.93 -1.23
N ILE A 77 1.23 -10.72 -1.66
CA ILE A 77 0.59 -9.71 -0.80
C ILE A 77 -0.92 -9.77 -1.00
N ASP A 78 -1.67 -9.78 0.10
CA ASP A 78 -3.13 -9.75 0.07
C ASP A 78 -3.62 -8.41 -0.50
N VAL A 79 -4.34 -8.45 -1.62
CA VAL A 79 -4.88 -7.27 -2.29
C VAL A 79 -6.38 -7.18 -2.11
N MET A 80 -6.86 -5.99 -1.76
CA MET A 80 -8.28 -5.65 -1.66
C MET A 80 -8.60 -4.49 -2.60
N MET A 81 -9.80 -4.52 -3.17
CA MET A 81 -10.32 -3.42 -4.00
C MET A 81 -11.32 -2.60 -3.19
N LYS A 82 -11.22 -1.27 -3.22
CA LYS A 82 -12.09 -0.35 -2.47
C LYS A 82 -12.55 0.84 -3.31
N THR A 83 -13.73 1.36 -2.98
CA THR A 83 -14.31 2.56 -3.59
C THR A 83 -14.06 3.83 -2.80
N ASP A 84 -13.73 3.72 -1.52
CA ASP A 84 -13.51 4.86 -0.62
C ASP A 84 -14.71 5.81 -0.48
N HIS A 85 -15.94 5.29 -0.55
CA HIS A 85 -17.15 6.12 -0.45
C HIS A 85 -17.07 7.10 0.75
N PRO A 86 -17.35 8.40 0.56
CA PRO A 86 -18.04 9.02 -0.57
C PRO A 86 -17.12 9.69 -1.60
N VAL A 87 -15.83 9.33 -1.64
CA VAL A 87 -14.83 9.95 -2.53
C VAL A 87 -15.31 10.06 -3.98
#